data_AF-A0A2E2QAG6-F1
#
_entry.id   AF-A0A2E2QAG6-F1
#
_cell.length_a   1.000
_cell.length_b   1.000
_cell.length_c   1.000
_cell.angle_alpha   90.00
_cell.angle_beta   90.00
_cell.angle_gamma   90.00
#
_symmetry.space_group_name_H-M   'P 1'
#
loop_
_entity.id
_entity.type
_entity.pdbx_description
1 polymer ?
#
loop_
_entity_poly.entity_id
_entity_poly.type
_entity_poly.pdbx_seq_one_letter_code
_entity_poly.pdbx_strand_id
1 'polypeptide(L)'
;MARLNARPIAASFCLLAASLIPTSAIADQSTNQGRQIDLSDWKSQYLEETYCAVQLVLLMDVSRSMVDTEYDLQIQGTANALLSKRVKELILDKDAVCITAVQFSDTAQQVTPWTRILYERDLETYAAQIASLPRMVERGGTDIYEGLNTAIDLIANSPYDKTGKMVIDITGDGKDSNIRKTETLVSLYAQPLMQGTKEYFSDQIPSFNFRAPQINVPNAPSDNGSSFDWDDFEIEGDIIENIRSSAPKLSMDMVTKRAENLGIQINGVAILDMDTPDLEGYYRDNIITYNGFVMPAKGWEDFARAIQKKLEREMIANAGSKLPTQLRGPNHG
;
A
#
# COMPACT_ATOMS: atom_id res chain seq x y z
N MET A 1 58.90 9.10 -35.57
CA MET A 1 58.07 7.88 -35.41
C MET A 1 56.60 8.28 -35.51
N ALA A 2 55.74 7.43 -36.07
CA ALA A 2 54.43 7.82 -36.61
C ALA A 2 53.23 7.49 -35.70
N ARG A 3 52.02 7.86 -36.17
CA ARG A 3 50.71 7.79 -35.50
C ARG A 3 50.06 6.37 -35.53
N LEU A 4 48.86 6.29 -34.91
CA LEU A 4 47.78 5.28 -35.04
C LEU A 4 47.92 4.07 -34.07
N ASN A 5 46.87 3.50 -33.44
CA ASN A 5 45.41 3.74 -33.55
C ASN A 5 44.58 3.22 -32.34
N ALA A 6 43.30 3.65 -32.22
CA ALA A 6 42.10 3.06 -31.54
C ALA A 6 42.20 2.40 -30.13
N ARG A 7 41.57 2.81 -29.00
CA ARG A 7 40.14 3.10 -28.62
C ARG A 7 39.17 1.87 -28.66
N PRO A 8 38.04 1.80 -27.90
CA PRO A 8 37.92 1.54 -26.44
C PRO A 8 36.73 0.62 -26.00
N ILE A 9 36.64 0.26 -24.71
CA ILE A 9 35.44 -0.26 -23.98
C ILE A 9 35.62 0.15 -22.49
N ALA A 10 34.66 0.57 -21.64
CA ALA A 10 33.30 1.13 -21.72
C ALA A 10 33.07 2.04 -20.47
N ALA A 11 32.37 3.18 -20.52
CA ALA A 11 30.94 3.42 -20.17
C ALA A 11 30.49 2.84 -18.80
N SER A 12 30.15 3.59 -17.73
CA SER A 12 29.78 5.00 -17.47
C SER A 12 28.30 5.41 -17.67
N PHE A 13 27.85 6.30 -16.77
CA PHE A 13 26.61 7.09 -16.68
C PHE A 13 25.33 6.53 -16.00
N CYS A 14 25.06 7.15 -14.85
CA CYS A 14 23.73 7.37 -14.29
C CYS A 14 23.10 8.61 -14.97
N LEU A 15 21.93 8.47 -15.62
CA LEU A 15 21.06 9.57 -16.08
C LEU A 15 19.74 9.03 -16.69
N LEU A 16 18.73 9.92 -16.78
CA LEU A 16 17.43 9.79 -17.49
C LEU A 16 16.30 8.95 -16.85
N ALA A 17 15.66 9.56 -15.85
CA ALA A 17 14.22 9.40 -15.61
C ALA A 17 13.47 10.67 -16.09
N ALA A 18 13.56 11.00 -17.38
CA ALA A 18 12.92 12.19 -17.96
C ALA A 18 12.82 12.16 -19.51
N SER A 19 12.10 11.20 -20.10
CA SER A 19 11.64 11.29 -21.51
C SER A 19 10.59 10.25 -21.90
N LEU A 20 9.34 10.45 -21.44
CA LEU A 20 8.16 9.96 -22.15
C LEU A 20 7.30 11.17 -22.51
N ILE A 21 7.73 11.90 -23.54
CA ILE A 21 6.87 12.85 -24.25
C ILE A 21 5.91 12.01 -25.09
N PRO A 22 4.58 12.22 -25.03
CA PRO A 22 3.64 11.48 -25.85
C PRO A 22 3.94 11.66 -27.35
N THR A 23 3.76 10.59 -28.12
CA THR A 23 4.25 10.47 -29.51
C THR A 23 3.60 11.46 -30.49
N SER A 24 2.54 12.17 -30.09
CA SER A 24 1.93 13.28 -30.82
C SER A 24 2.87 14.49 -31.02
N ALA A 25 3.98 14.56 -30.29
CA ALA A 25 4.96 15.65 -30.39
C ALA A 25 6.00 15.50 -31.54
N ILE A 26 5.98 14.42 -32.34
CA ILE A 26 6.99 14.15 -33.37
C ILE A 26 6.41 14.28 -34.79
N ALA A 27 6.20 15.52 -35.24
CA ALA A 27 6.03 15.85 -36.66
C ALA A 27 6.31 17.33 -36.95
N ASP A 28 7.60 17.69 -37.12
CA ASP A 28 8.15 18.62 -38.14
C ASP A 28 9.63 18.93 -37.78
N GLN A 29 10.57 18.56 -38.64
CA GLN A 29 12.00 18.89 -38.48
C GLN A 29 12.43 20.13 -39.29
N SER A 30 11.51 21.05 -39.59
CA SER A 30 11.77 22.21 -40.45
C SER A 30 11.40 23.58 -39.85
N THR A 31 11.81 23.87 -38.60
CA THR A 31 12.18 25.26 -38.22
C THR A 31 13.05 25.32 -36.98
N ASN A 32 14.26 25.88 -37.13
CA ASN A 32 15.22 26.05 -36.03
C ASN A 32 15.00 27.40 -35.33
N GLN A 33 13.80 27.63 -34.79
CA GLN A 33 13.56 28.68 -33.80
C GLN A 33 13.50 28.04 -32.42
N GLY A 34 14.22 28.62 -31.45
CA GLY A 34 14.22 28.15 -30.07
C GLY A 34 12.85 28.33 -29.43
N ARG A 35 11.99 27.33 -29.58
CA ARG A 35 10.68 27.27 -28.93
C ARG A 35 10.91 27.06 -27.44
N GLN A 36 10.89 28.16 -26.70
CA GLN A 36 10.83 28.16 -25.25
C GLN A 36 9.64 27.28 -24.85
N ILE A 37 9.92 26.10 -24.27
CA ILE A 37 8.88 25.22 -23.75
C ILE A 37 8.31 25.95 -22.54
N ASP A 38 7.09 26.47 -22.66
CA ASP A 38 6.41 27.07 -21.52
C ASP A 38 6.18 25.97 -20.49
N LEU A 39 6.78 26.16 -19.30
CA LEU A 39 6.68 25.15 -18.25
C LEU A 39 5.31 25.13 -17.56
N SER A 40 4.48 26.14 -17.83
CA SER A 40 3.07 26.22 -17.43
C SER A 40 2.21 25.29 -18.27
N ASP A 41 2.38 25.33 -19.60
CA ASP A 41 1.51 24.63 -20.54
C ASP A 41 1.61 23.10 -20.42
N TRP A 42 2.83 22.54 -20.39
CA TRP A 42 2.97 21.08 -20.24
C TRP A 42 2.49 20.59 -18.88
N LYS A 43 2.64 21.40 -17.82
CA LYS A 43 2.19 21.02 -16.48
C LYS A 43 0.67 21.01 -16.39
N SER A 44 0.01 21.99 -17.01
CA SER A 44 -1.45 22.04 -17.12
C SER A 44 -1.97 20.86 -17.94
N GLN A 45 -1.40 20.59 -19.12
CA GLN A 45 -1.81 19.44 -19.95
C GLN A 45 -1.58 18.10 -19.23
N TYR A 46 -0.41 17.93 -18.61
CA TYR A 46 -0.11 16.72 -17.82
C TYR A 46 -1.14 16.52 -16.70
N LEU A 47 -1.52 17.57 -15.98
CA LEU A 47 -2.53 17.48 -14.92
C LEU A 47 -3.94 17.23 -15.48
N GLU A 48 -4.34 17.82 -16.61
CA GLU A 48 -5.62 17.51 -17.25
C GLU A 48 -5.73 16.02 -17.65
N GLU A 49 -4.62 15.41 -18.09
CA GLU A 49 -4.55 14.01 -18.51
C GLU A 49 -4.34 13.02 -17.34
N THR A 50 -3.71 13.44 -16.24
CA THR A 50 -3.29 12.54 -15.14
C THR A 50 -3.86 12.84 -13.75
N TYR A 51 -4.57 13.95 -13.55
CA TYR A 51 -5.14 14.27 -12.24
C TYR A 51 -6.31 13.35 -11.87
N CYS A 52 -6.29 12.92 -10.61
CA CYS A 52 -7.39 12.24 -9.94
C CYS A 52 -7.60 12.92 -8.59
N ALA A 53 -8.82 13.37 -8.28
CA ALA A 53 -9.13 13.90 -6.95
C ALA A 53 -8.97 12.81 -5.87
N VAL A 54 -9.27 11.56 -6.25
CA VAL A 54 -9.00 10.34 -5.47
C VAL A 54 -8.40 9.28 -6.39
N GLN A 55 -7.29 8.67 -5.98
CA GLN A 55 -6.80 7.38 -6.46
C GLN A 55 -7.19 6.31 -5.42
N LEU A 56 -7.88 5.26 -5.85
CA LEU A 56 -8.49 4.25 -4.98
C LEU A 56 -8.10 2.84 -5.42
N VAL A 57 -7.52 2.06 -4.49
CA VAL A 57 -7.31 0.61 -4.67
C VAL A 57 -8.32 -0.14 -3.80
N LEU A 58 -9.20 -0.91 -4.42
CA LEU A 58 -10.06 -1.88 -3.74
C LEU A 58 -9.24 -3.16 -3.49
N LEU A 59 -8.82 -3.41 -2.24
CA LEU A 59 -7.99 -4.55 -1.85
C LEU A 59 -8.89 -5.64 -1.24
N MET A 60 -9.22 -6.65 -2.04
CA MET A 60 -10.24 -7.65 -1.75
C MET A 60 -9.64 -8.98 -1.28
N ASP A 61 -10.04 -9.45 -0.10
CA ASP A 61 -9.68 -10.77 0.42
C ASP A 61 -10.28 -11.87 -0.47
N VAL A 62 -9.46 -12.84 -0.86
CA VAL A 62 -9.83 -14.08 -1.56
C VAL A 62 -9.12 -15.31 -0.98
N SER A 63 -8.84 -15.29 0.31
CA SER A 63 -8.26 -16.39 1.09
C SER A 63 -9.18 -17.62 1.21
N ARG A 64 -8.79 -18.59 2.05
CA ARG A 64 -9.49 -19.86 2.25
C ARG A 64 -10.73 -19.77 3.15
N SER A 65 -10.91 -18.71 3.94
CA SER A 65 -12.18 -18.44 4.64
C SER A 65 -13.26 -18.18 3.59
N MET A 66 -13.11 -17.08 2.84
CA MET A 66 -13.92 -16.65 1.70
C MET A 66 -14.40 -17.81 0.80
N VAL A 67 -15.62 -18.33 1.01
CA VAL A 67 -16.25 -19.31 0.10
C VAL A 67 -16.87 -18.60 -1.13
N ASP A 68 -17.32 -19.38 -2.12
CA ASP A 68 -17.77 -18.81 -3.40
C ASP A 68 -18.99 -17.89 -3.23
N THR A 69 -19.96 -18.25 -2.37
CA THR A 69 -21.14 -17.41 -2.09
C THR A 69 -20.80 -16.09 -1.38
N GLU A 70 -19.76 -16.09 -0.55
CA GLU A 70 -19.29 -14.89 0.16
C GLU A 70 -18.49 -13.98 -0.78
N TYR A 71 -17.70 -14.58 -1.68
CA TYR A 71 -17.04 -13.88 -2.76
C TYR A 71 -18.05 -13.24 -3.71
N ASP A 72 -19.12 -13.94 -4.09
CA ASP A 72 -20.22 -13.37 -4.88
C ASP A 72 -20.86 -12.17 -4.14
N LEU A 73 -21.10 -12.26 -2.83
CA LEU A 73 -21.59 -11.15 -2.01
C LEU A 73 -20.61 -9.97 -1.94
N GLN A 74 -19.29 -10.22 -1.83
CA GLN A 74 -18.25 -9.20 -1.86
C GLN A 74 -18.25 -8.44 -3.20
N ILE A 75 -18.28 -9.19 -4.30
CA ILE A 75 -18.18 -8.64 -5.65
C ILE A 75 -19.46 -7.91 -6.06
N GLN A 76 -20.62 -8.54 -5.90
CA GLN A 76 -21.92 -7.90 -6.19
C GLN A 76 -22.19 -6.73 -5.23
N GLY A 77 -21.86 -6.86 -3.95
CA GLY A 77 -22.01 -5.80 -2.95
C GLY A 77 -21.18 -4.56 -3.31
N THR A 78 -19.94 -4.76 -3.77
CA THR A 78 -19.06 -3.67 -4.21
C THR A 78 -19.59 -2.99 -5.47
N ALA A 79 -19.99 -3.75 -6.49
CA ALA A 79 -20.55 -3.20 -7.72
C ALA A 79 -21.85 -2.41 -7.47
N ASN A 80 -22.76 -2.96 -6.66
CA ASN A 80 -24.02 -2.30 -6.29
C ASN A 80 -23.78 -1.04 -5.45
N ALA A 81 -22.78 -1.03 -4.56
CA ALA A 81 -22.42 0.15 -3.78
C ALA A 81 -21.88 1.28 -4.66
N LEU A 82 -21.00 0.98 -5.62
CA LEU A 82 -20.51 1.93 -6.63
C LEU A 82 -21.65 2.55 -7.46
N LEU A 83 -22.65 1.74 -7.82
CA LEU A 83 -23.82 2.17 -8.59
C LEU A 83 -24.94 2.80 -7.75
N SER A 84 -24.84 2.77 -6.42
CA SER A 84 -25.83 3.40 -5.56
C SER A 84 -25.90 4.90 -5.85
N LYS A 85 -27.13 5.44 -5.92
CA LYS A 85 -27.36 6.84 -6.31
C LYS A 85 -26.46 7.82 -5.57
N ARG A 86 -26.27 7.62 -4.25
CA ARG A 86 -25.49 8.53 -3.41
C ARG A 86 -23.99 8.44 -3.68
N VAL A 87 -23.43 7.24 -3.85
CA VAL A 87 -22.00 7.07 -4.19
C VAL A 87 -21.72 7.61 -5.59
N LYS A 88 -22.59 7.30 -6.57
CA LYS A 88 -22.53 7.84 -7.93
C LYS A 88 -22.50 9.38 -7.94
N GLU A 89 -23.41 10.05 -7.24
CA GLU A 89 -23.41 11.51 -7.07
C GLU A 89 -22.09 12.04 -6.48
N LEU A 90 -21.55 11.39 -5.45
CA LEU A 90 -20.35 11.84 -4.73
C LEU A 90 -19.03 11.58 -5.48
N ILE A 91 -19.01 10.57 -6.35
CA ILE A 91 -17.89 10.30 -7.28
C ILE A 91 -17.90 11.35 -8.40
N LEU A 92 -19.07 11.61 -9.01
CA LEU A 92 -19.21 12.49 -10.17
C LEU A 92 -19.18 14.01 -9.84
N ASP A 93 -19.26 14.41 -8.57
CA ASP A 93 -18.93 15.80 -8.15
C ASP A 93 -17.42 16.10 -8.21
N LYS A 94 -16.57 15.07 -8.30
CA LYS A 94 -15.11 15.23 -8.38
C LYS A 94 -14.66 15.37 -9.84
N ASP A 95 -13.58 16.13 -10.06
CA ASP A 95 -13.03 16.30 -11.41
C ASP A 95 -12.50 14.98 -12.01
N ALA A 96 -12.12 14.01 -11.18
CA ALA A 96 -11.86 12.61 -11.56
C ALA A 96 -11.72 11.70 -10.33
N VAL A 97 -12.15 10.43 -10.44
CA VAL A 97 -11.76 9.35 -9.51
C VAL A 97 -11.07 8.25 -10.30
N CYS A 98 -9.88 7.85 -9.89
CA CYS A 98 -9.12 6.79 -10.54
C CYS A 98 -9.13 5.55 -9.66
N ILE A 99 -9.59 4.43 -10.19
CA ILE A 99 -9.90 3.24 -9.40
C ILE A 99 -9.30 1.98 -10.02
N THR A 100 -8.90 1.04 -9.16
CA THR A 100 -8.41 -0.28 -9.53
C THR A 100 -8.72 -1.27 -8.40
N ALA A 101 -8.73 -2.57 -8.69
CA ALA A 101 -8.87 -3.62 -7.69
C ALA A 101 -7.65 -4.54 -7.65
N VAL A 102 -7.33 -5.01 -6.44
CA VAL A 102 -6.32 -6.02 -6.13
C VAL A 102 -7.03 -7.14 -5.37
N GLN A 103 -6.74 -8.39 -5.70
CA GLN A 103 -7.13 -9.54 -4.87
C GLN A 103 -5.92 -10.03 -4.09
N PHE A 104 -6.12 -10.53 -2.87
CA PHE A 104 -5.05 -11.10 -2.05
C PHE A 104 -5.45 -12.38 -1.29
N SER A 105 -4.48 -13.26 -1.11
CA SER A 105 -4.51 -14.42 -0.21
C SER A 105 -3.10 -14.60 0.39
N ASP A 106 -2.34 -15.66 0.05
CA ASP A 106 -0.89 -15.78 0.33
C ASP A 106 -0.02 -14.90 -0.61
N THR A 107 -0.60 -14.54 -1.77
CA THR A 107 -0.05 -13.64 -2.79
C THR A 107 -1.07 -12.54 -3.09
N ALA A 108 -0.67 -11.47 -3.78
CA ALA A 108 -1.58 -10.41 -4.20
C ALA A 108 -1.38 -10.05 -5.68
N GLN A 109 -2.45 -9.66 -6.36
CA GLN A 109 -2.42 -9.33 -7.78
C GLN A 109 -3.41 -8.21 -8.12
N GLN A 110 -3.01 -7.27 -8.98
CA GLN A 110 -3.95 -6.37 -9.66
C GLN A 110 -4.87 -7.18 -10.58
N VAL A 111 -6.19 -7.00 -10.44
CA VAL A 111 -7.22 -7.80 -11.14
C VAL A 111 -8.15 -6.96 -12.03
N THR A 112 -8.19 -5.65 -11.86
CA THR A 112 -8.72 -4.71 -12.87
C THR A 112 -7.61 -3.74 -13.28
N PRO A 113 -7.58 -3.24 -14.52
CA PRO A 113 -6.71 -2.12 -14.85
C PRO A 113 -7.14 -0.86 -14.08
N TRP A 114 -6.24 0.12 -14.01
CA TRP A 114 -6.59 1.47 -13.60
C TRP A 114 -7.64 2.07 -14.54
N THR A 115 -8.75 2.53 -13.98
CA THR A 115 -9.85 3.18 -14.70
C THR A 115 -10.06 4.58 -14.14
N ARG A 116 -9.95 5.61 -14.99
CA ARG A 116 -10.24 7.01 -14.63
C ARG A 116 -11.72 7.30 -14.92
N ILE A 117 -12.51 7.43 -13.86
CA ILE A 117 -13.92 7.80 -13.90
C ILE A 117 -14.03 9.31 -14.02
N LEU A 118 -14.59 9.76 -15.14
CA LEU A 118 -14.97 11.15 -15.43
C LEU A 118 -16.49 11.30 -15.55
N TYR A 119 -17.15 10.26 -16.05
CA TYR A 119 -18.57 10.24 -16.37
C TYR A 119 -19.27 8.99 -15.81
N GLU A 120 -20.59 9.06 -15.72
CA GLU A 120 -21.45 7.97 -15.25
C GLU A 120 -21.20 6.63 -15.99
N ARG A 121 -20.94 6.69 -17.30
CA ARG A 121 -20.62 5.51 -18.13
C ARG A 121 -19.32 4.81 -17.70
N ASP A 122 -18.33 5.56 -17.25
CA ASP A 122 -17.03 5.00 -16.84
C ASP A 122 -17.21 4.21 -15.54
N LEU A 123 -17.97 4.79 -14.59
CA LEU A 123 -18.36 4.13 -13.34
C LEU A 123 -19.22 2.89 -13.59
N GLU A 124 -20.17 2.95 -14.53
CA GLU A 124 -21.01 1.81 -14.91
C GLU A 124 -20.20 0.68 -15.56
N THR A 125 -19.23 1.04 -16.41
CA THR A 125 -18.31 0.08 -17.03
C THR A 125 -17.42 -0.58 -15.99
N TYR A 126 -16.87 0.20 -15.05
CA TYR A 126 -16.04 -0.33 -13.96
C TYR A 126 -16.83 -1.21 -12.99
N ALA A 127 -18.05 -0.79 -12.60
CA ALA A 127 -18.91 -1.58 -11.74
C ALA A 127 -19.35 -2.90 -12.41
N ALA A 128 -19.63 -2.90 -13.71
CA ALA A 128 -19.89 -4.12 -14.48
C ALA A 128 -18.65 -5.03 -14.56
N GLN A 129 -17.45 -4.46 -14.73
CA GLN A 129 -16.20 -5.22 -14.66
C GLN A 129 -16.05 -5.90 -13.29
N ILE A 130 -16.23 -5.16 -12.19
CA ILE A 130 -16.23 -5.73 -10.83
C ILE A 130 -17.29 -6.83 -10.73
N ALA A 131 -18.56 -6.58 -11.06
CA ALA A 131 -19.66 -7.56 -10.95
C ALA A 131 -19.43 -8.88 -11.74
N SER A 132 -18.51 -8.89 -12.70
CA SER A 132 -18.15 -10.07 -13.51
C SER A 132 -16.80 -10.70 -13.13
N LEU A 133 -16.12 -10.16 -12.12
CA LEU A 133 -14.73 -10.48 -11.79
C LEU A 133 -14.59 -11.88 -11.16
N PRO A 134 -13.94 -12.85 -11.83
CA PRO A 134 -13.64 -14.14 -11.22
C PRO A 134 -12.56 -13.99 -10.14
N ARG A 135 -12.45 -14.99 -9.25
CA ARG A 135 -11.31 -15.11 -8.34
C ARG A 135 -10.06 -15.44 -9.16
N MET A 136 -9.13 -14.50 -9.24
CA MET A 136 -7.88 -14.58 -10.03
C MET A 136 -6.70 -15.09 -9.21
N VAL A 137 -6.72 -14.88 -7.89
CA VAL A 137 -5.67 -15.34 -6.96
C VAL A 137 -6.13 -16.63 -6.27
N GLU A 138 -5.24 -17.61 -6.15
CA GLU A 138 -5.55 -18.92 -5.54
C GLU A 138 -5.93 -18.82 -4.05
N ARG A 139 -6.70 -19.79 -3.52
CA ARG A 139 -7.18 -19.78 -2.13
C ARG A 139 -6.08 -20.16 -1.12
N GLY A 140 -5.39 -19.14 -0.63
CA GLY A 140 -4.31 -19.23 0.36
C GLY A 140 -4.73 -18.95 1.80
N GLY A 141 -3.76 -18.63 2.66
CA GLY A 141 -3.99 -17.86 3.87
C GLY A 141 -4.41 -16.41 3.58
N THR A 142 -4.41 -15.59 4.62
CA THR A 142 -4.74 -14.17 4.60
C THR A 142 -3.45 -13.39 4.88
N ASP A 143 -2.73 -12.99 3.83
CA ASP A 143 -1.48 -12.21 3.90
C ASP A 143 -1.78 -10.74 3.56
N ILE A 144 -2.21 -10.02 4.61
CA ILE A 144 -2.57 -8.61 4.53
C ILE A 144 -1.32 -7.77 4.24
N TYR A 145 -0.15 -8.21 4.71
CA TYR A 145 1.12 -7.53 4.44
C TYR A 145 1.43 -7.51 2.93
N GLU A 146 1.30 -8.64 2.25
CA GLU A 146 1.49 -8.75 0.79
C GLU A 146 0.46 -7.92 0.02
N GLY A 147 -0.81 -7.99 0.42
CA GLY A 147 -1.91 -7.22 -0.17
C GLY A 147 -1.68 -5.71 -0.07
N LEU A 148 -1.34 -5.21 1.13
CA LEU A 148 -1.08 -3.80 1.36
C LEU A 148 0.17 -3.31 0.62
N ASN A 149 1.27 -4.08 0.62
CA ASN A 149 2.46 -3.68 -0.15
C ASN A 149 2.17 -3.60 -1.64
N THR A 150 1.47 -4.60 -2.20
CA THR A 150 1.05 -4.60 -3.61
C THR A 150 0.17 -3.39 -3.94
N ALA A 151 -0.79 -3.03 -3.08
CA ALA A 151 -1.63 -1.86 -3.25
C ALA A 151 -0.86 -0.53 -3.15
N ILE A 152 0.10 -0.43 -2.21
CA ILE A 152 1.01 0.73 -2.08
C ILE A 152 1.86 0.89 -3.33
N ASP A 153 2.48 -0.18 -3.82
CA ASP A 153 3.31 -0.17 -5.03
C ASP A 153 2.48 0.16 -6.28
N LEU A 154 1.23 -0.30 -6.34
CA LEU A 154 0.31 0.01 -7.44
C LEU A 154 -0.09 1.50 -7.49
N ILE A 155 -0.25 2.14 -6.33
CA ILE A 155 -0.47 3.60 -6.22
C ILE A 155 0.81 4.36 -6.56
N ALA A 156 1.95 3.98 -5.96
CA ALA A 156 3.23 4.66 -6.15
C ALA A 156 3.64 4.70 -7.64
N ASN A 157 3.45 3.57 -8.34
CA ASN A 157 3.75 3.42 -9.77
C ASN A 157 2.55 3.73 -10.69
N SER A 158 1.43 4.25 -10.17
CA SER A 158 0.27 4.60 -11.01
C SER A 158 0.63 5.73 -12.00
N PRO A 159 -0.02 5.77 -13.19
CA PRO A 159 0.24 6.81 -14.20
C PRO A 159 -0.30 8.20 -13.82
N TYR A 160 -0.95 8.31 -12.65
CA TYR A 160 -1.68 9.49 -12.23
C TYR A 160 -0.87 10.40 -11.29
N ASP A 161 -1.17 11.70 -11.37
CA ASP A 161 -0.60 12.70 -10.47
C ASP A 161 -0.98 12.43 -9.00
N LYS A 162 -0.02 12.70 -8.10
CA LYS A 162 -0.08 12.34 -6.69
C LYS A 162 -0.54 13.50 -5.79
N THR A 163 -1.04 14.62 -6.33
CA THR A 163 -1.57 15.76 -5.54
C THR A 163 -2.98 15.53 -5.01
N GLY A 164 -3.73 14.61 -5.60
CA GLY A 164 -5.01 14.13 -5.08
C GLY A 164 -4.87 13.22 -3.87
N LYS A 165 -6.00 12.71 -3.38
CA LYS A 165 -6.02 11.72 -2.30
C LYS A 165 -5.62 10.35 -2.83
N MET A 166 -4.87 9.59 -2.03
CA MET A 166 -4.50 8.21 -2.33
C MET A 166 -5.05 7.32 -1.22
N VAL A 167 -5.85 6.32 -1.58
CA VAL A 167 -6.63 5.51 -0.65
C VAL A 167 -6.52 4.02 -1.01
N ILE A 168 -6.31 3.18 0.00
CA ILE A 168 -6.43 1.73 -0.08
C ILE A 168 -7.63 1.31 0.77
N ASP A 169 -8.50 0.54 0.15
CA ASP A 169 -9.77 0.06 0.69
C ASP A 169 -9.70 -1.45 0.87
N ILE A 170 -9.27 -1.91 2.04
CA ILE A 170 -9.18 -3.33 2.34
C ILE A 170 -10.51 -3.92 2.82
N THR A 171 -10.91 -5.08 2.28
CA THR A 171 -12.07 -5.84 2.74
C THR A 171 -11.65 -7.27 3.06
N GLY A 172 -12.06 -7.80 4.22
CA GLY A 172 -11.77 -9.19 4.62
C GLY A 172 -12.42 -9.59 5.95
N ASP A 173 -12.40 -10.90 6.23
CA ASP A 173 -13.00 -11.54 7.42
C ASP A 173 -11.95 -12.08 8.43
N GLY A 174 -10.68 -12.08 8.03
CA GLY A 174 -9.56 -12.64 8.80
C GLY A 174 -8.58 -11.60 9.34
N LYS A 175 -7.80 -12.02 10.34
CA LYS A 175 -6.56 -11.35 10.77
C LYS A 175 -5.40 -11.78 9.85
N ASP A 176 -4.32 -11.01 9.80
CA ASP A 176 -3.11 -11.47 9.09
C ASP A 176 -2.61 -12.81 9.65
N SER A 177 -2.27 -13.71 8.75
CA SER A 177 -1.89 -15.09 9.05
C SER A 177 -0.42 -15.41 8.77
N ASN A 178 0.36 -14.48 8.20
CA ASN A 178 1.72 -14.76 7.74
C ASN A 178 2.81 -14.27 8.71
N ILE A 179 2.88 -14.97 9.83
CA ILE A 179 3.95 -14.81 10.83
C ILE A 179 5.34 -15.06 10.20
N ARG A 180 5.47 -15.97 9.22
CA ARG A 180 6.78 -16.43 8.70
C ARG A 180 7.48 -15.42 7.78
N LYS A 181 6.75 -14.75 6.86
CA LYS A 181 7.32 -13.61 6.10
C LYS A 181 7.80 -12.55 7.07
N THR A 182 7.06 -12.33 8.15
CA THR A 182 7.44 -11.35 9.16
C THR A 182 8.67 -11.76 9.97
N GLU A 183 8.78 -13.00 10.42
CA GLU A 183 10.02 -13.54 11.03
C GLU A 183 11.24 -13.35 10.11
N THR A 184 11.04 -13.49 8.80
CA THR A 184 12.10 -13.28 7.79
C THR A 184 12.50 -11.81 7.68
N LEU A 185 11.53 -10.90 7.69
CA LEU A 185 11.81 -9.46 7.71
C LEU A 185 12.50 -9.04 9.00
N VAL A 186 12.05 -9.53 10.16
CA VAL A 186 12.70 -9.23 11.43
C VAL A 186 14.12 -9.82 11.48
N SER A 187 14.38 -11.02 10.96
CA SER A 187 15.75 -11.53 10.89
C SER A 187 16.63 -10.69 9.95
N LEU A 188 16.12 -10.27 8.79
CA LEU A 188 16.84 -9.42 7.83
C LEU A 188 17.17 -8.01 8.35
N TYR A 189 16.28 -7.39 9.13
CA TYR A 189 16.49 -6.03 9.65
C TYR A 189 17.09 -5.99 11.06
N ALA A 190 16.70 -6.91 11.95
CA ALA A 190 17.22 -6.93 13.31
C ALA A 190 18.62 -7.56 13.39
N GLN A 191 18.97 -8.60 12.60
CA GLN A 191 20.31 -9.19 12.73
C GLN A 191 21.45 -8.22 12.38
N PRO A 192 21.40 -7.40 11.30
CA PRO A 192 22.44 -6.41 11.03
C PRO A 192 22.53 -5.32 12.12
N LEU A 193 21.40 -4.90 12.68
CA LEU A 193 21.38 -3.94 13.78
C LEU A 193 21.95 -4.55 15.07
N MET A 194 21.59 -5.79 15.40
CA MET A 194 22.11 -6.51 16.58
C MET A 194 23.59 -6.88 16.42
N GLN A 195 24.02 -7.28 15.23
CA GLN A 195 25.42 -7.57 14.91
C GLN A 195 26.28 -6.30 14.97
N GLY A 196 25.83 -5.21 14.36
CA GLY A 196 26.49 -3.91 14.48
C GLY A 196 26.49 -3.37 15.93
N THR A 197 25.49 -3.74 16.74
CA THR A 197 25.49 -3.46 18.18
C THR A 197 26.51 -4.32 18.93
N LYS A 198 26.63 -5.62 18.61
CA LYS A 198 27.63 -6.54 19.17
C LYS A 198 29.06 -6.08 18.84
N GLU A 199 29.32 -5.72 17.58
CA GLU A 199 30.60 -5.17 17.09
C GLU A 199 30.93 -3.81 17.73
N TYR A 200 29.96 -2.89 17.80
CA TYR A 200 30.16 -1.59 18.45
C TYR A 200 30.52 -1.73 19.93
N PHE A 201 29.87 -2.64 20.67
CA PHE A 201 30.19 -2.86 22.08
C PHE A 201 31.47 -3.69 22.30
N SER A 202 31.81 -4.65 21.42
CA SER A 202 33.09 -5.37 21.51
C SER A 202 34.30 -4.47 21.26
N ASP A 203 34.19 -3.53 20.33
CA ASP A 203 35.28 -2.61 19.98
C ASP A 203 35.44 -1.46 20.99
N GLN A 204 34.35 -0.99 21.60
CA GLN A 204 34.38 0.16 22.50
C GLN A 204 34.70 -0.20 23.96
N ILE A 205 34.35 -1.40 24.47
CA ILE A 205 34.56 -1.70 25.89
C ILE A 205 34.93 -3.19 26.18
N PRO A 206 36.24 -3.54 26.17
CA PRO A 206 36.70 -4.91 26.43
C PRO A 206 36.45 -5.47 27.85
N SER A 207 35.90 -4.68 28.78
CA SER A 207 35.77 -5.05 30.19
C SER A 207 34.70 -4.25 30.96
N PHE A 208 33.53 -4.00 30.36
CA PHE A 208 32.41 -3.37 31.06
C PHE A 208 31.48 -4.40 31.71
N ASN A 209 31.40 -4.39 33.05
CA ASN A 209 30.33 -5.08 33.77
C ASN A 209 29.02 -4.29 33.59
N PHE A 210 28.23 -4.67 32.59
CA PHE A 210 26.92 -4.09 32.36
C PHE A 210 25.95 -4.59 33.44
N ARG A 211 25.45 -3.69 34.29
CA ARG A 211 24.23 -3.97 35.05
C ARG A 211 23.07 -3.87 34.06
N ALA A 212 22.60 -5.01 33.60
CA ALA A 212 21.46 -5.07 32.67
C ALA A 212 20.29 -4.23 33.21
N PRO A 213 19.59 -3.45 32.36
CA PRO A 213 18.28 -2.94 32.72
C PRO A 213 17.43 -4.13 33.16
N GLN A 214 16.68 -3.97 34.25
CA GLN A 214 15.94 -5.06 34.88
C GLN A 214 14.72 -5.47 34.04
N ILE A 215 14.99 -6.10 32.88
CA ILE A 215 14.05 -6.99 32.22
C ILE A 215 13.88 -8.15 33.20
N ASN A 216 12.66 -8.32 33.68
CA ASN A 216 12.38 -9.23 34.79
C ASN A 216 12.28 -10.67 34.27
N VAL A 217 13.42 -11.27 33.92
CA VAL A 217 13.53 -12.65 33.46
C VAL A 217 13.34 -13.58 34.67
N PRO A 218 12.27 -14.40 34.73
CA PRO A 218 12.07 -15.31 35.86
C PRO A 218 13.17 -16.37 35.89
N ASN A 219 13.85 -16.49 37.03
CA ASN A 219 14.96 -17.44 37.30
C ASN A 219 16.36 -17.08 36.76
N ALA A 220 16.64 -15.80 36.46
CA ALA A 220 18.03 -15.38 36.23
C ALA A 220 18.93 -15.71 37.46
N PRO A 221 20.05 -16.46 37.31
CA PRO A 221 20.93 -16.78 38.42
C PRO A 221 21.59 -15.53 39.00
N SER A 222 21.57 -15.36 40.32
CA SER A 222 22.31 -14.30 40.98
C SER A 222 23.78 -14.70 41.15
N ASP A 223 24.65 -14.36 40.20
CA ASP A 223 26.09 -14.51 40.38
C ASP A 223 26.90 -13.25 40.01
N ASN A 224 28.06 -13.12 40.65
CA ASN A 224 28.78 -11.88 40.83
C ASN A 224 30.14 -11.94 40.13
N GLY A 225 30.18 -11.56 38.85
CA GLY A 225 31.42 -11.24 38.16
C GLY A 225 32.09 -12.38 37.39
N SER A 226 31.31 -13.28 36.78
CA SER A 226 31.80 -14.06 35.64
C SER A 226 32.04 -13.14 34.43
N SER A 227 33.10 -13.43 33.66
CA SER A 227 33.28 -12.84 32.33
C SER A 227 32.12 -13.29 31.45
N PHE A 228 31.39 -12.36 30.87
CA PHE A 228 30.34 -12.69 29.89
C PHE A 228 31.01 -13.18 28.61
N ASP A 229 30.86 -14.48 28.33
CA ASP A 229 31.37 -15.08 27.09
C ASP A 229 30.39 -14.80 25.95
N TRP A 230 30.88 -14.14 24.91
CA TRP A 230 30.07 -13.74 23.74
C TRP A 230 29.85 -14.88 22.76
N ASP A 231 30.56 -16.01 22.91
CA ASP A 231 30.37 -17.23 22.13
C ASP A 231 29.33 -18.17 22.78
N ASP A 232 29.13 -18.08 24.11
CA ASP A 232 28.02 -18.73 24.83
C ASP A 232 26.69 -17.92 24.77
N PHE A 233 26.68 -16.73 24.13
CA PHE A 233 25.44 -16.00 23.85
C PHE A 233 24.66 -16.66 22.71
N GLU A 234 24.06 -17.81 23.01
CA GLU A 234 22.88 -18.26 22.28
C GLU A 234 21.77 -17.22 22.48
N ILE A 235 21.06 -16.88 21.39
CA ILE A 235 19.83 -16.10 21.51
C ILE A 235 18.82 -17.01 22.19
N GLU A 236 18.65 -16.82 23.51
CA GLU A 236 17.74 -17.61 24.35
C GLU A 236 16.38 -17.77 23.66
N GLY A 237 15.76 -18.95 23.81
CA GLY A 237 14.47 -19.27 23.19
C GLY A 237 13.42 -18.17 23.43
N ASP A 238 13.45 -17.56 24.62
CA ASP A 238 12.64 -16.43 25.04
C ASP A 238 12.80 -15.19 24.14
N ILE A 239 14.00 -14.83 23.66
CA ILE A 239 14.17 -13.70 22.74
C ILE A 239 13.56 -14.05 21.37
N ILE A 240 13.72 -15.30 20.93
CA ILE A 240 13.10 -15.78 19.68
C ILE A 240 11.57 -15.82 19.82
N GLU A 241 11.01 -16.27 20.94
CA GLU A 241 9.55 -16.22 21.19
C GLU A 241 9.03 -14.79 21.31
N ASN A 242 9.76 -13.88 21.97
CA ASN A 242 9.40 -12.46 22.04
C ASN A 242 9.42 -11.80 20.64
N ILE A 243 10.38 -12.16 19.79
CA ILE A 243 10.40 -11.74 18.39
C ILE A 243 9.23 -12.34 17.61
N ARG A 244 8.95 -13.66 17.74
CA ARG A 244 7.84 -14.33 17.03
C ARG A 244 6.47 -13.80 17.41
N SER A 245 6.26 -13.47 18.69
CA SER A 245 5.01 -12.90 19.21
C SER A 245 4.85 -11.42 18.84
N SER A 246 5.94 -10.65 18.79
CA SER A 246 5.93 -9.24 18.36
C SER A 246 5.91 -9.08 16.84
N ALA A 247 6.39 -10.08 16.10
CA ALA A 247 6.57 -10.04 14.65
C ALA A 247 5.32 -9.56 13.91
N PRO A 248 4.14 -10.20 14.00
CA PRO A 248 2.95 -9.80 13.24
C PRO A 248 2.52 -8.35 13.45
N LYS A 249 2.78 -7.79 14.65
CA LYS A 249 2.55 -6.37 14.92
C LYS A 249 3.54 -5.49 14.15
N LEU A 250 4.81 -5.86 14.16
CA LEU A 250 5.89 -5.12 13.51
C LEU A 250 5.79 -5.10 11.97
N SER A 251 5.39 -6.18 11.28
CA SER A 251 5.17 -6.11 9.82
C SER A 251 4.01 -5.19 9.45
N MET A 252 2.91 -5.27 10.20
CA MET A 252 1.76 -4.38 10.07
C MET A 252 2.15 -2.91 10.30
N ASP A 253 2.93 -2.62 11.34
CA ASP A 253 3.45 -1.26 11.61
C ASP A 253 4.41 -0.79 10.50
N MET A 254 5.23 -1.67 9.93
CA MET A 254 6.12 -1.32 8.81
C MET A 254 5.34 -0.97 7.53
N VAL A 255 4.33 -1.76 7.14
CA VAL A 255 3.57 -1.51 5.91
C VAL A 255 2.59 -0.34 6.05
N THR A 256 1.93 -0.18 7.20
CA THR A 256 1.12 1.01 7.48
C THR A 256 1.99 2.26 7.50
N LYS A 257 3.18 2.21 8.12
CA LYS A 257 4.08 3.38 8.11
C LYS A 257 4.63 3.71 6.72
N ARG A 258 4.85 2.69 5.88
CA ARG A 258 5.17 2.87 4.45
C ARG A 258 4.05 3.65 3.73
N ALA A 259 2.78 3.28 3.94
CA ALA A 259 1.64 4.00 3.37
C ALA A 259 1.55 5.45 3.88
N GLU A 260 1.66 5.66 5.19
CA GLU A 260 1.62 7.01 5.79
C GLU A 260 2.70 7.95 5.25
N ASN A 261 3.94 7.46 5.10
CA ASN A 261 5.06 8.22 4.57
C ASN A 261 4.88 8.62 3.09
N LEU A 262 4.05 7.87 2.35
CA LEU A 262 3.65 8.17 0.98
C LEU A 262 2.37 9.01 0.89
N GLY A 263 1.76 9.38 2.03
CA GLY A 263 0.49 10.10 2.08
C GLY A 263 -0.74 9.24 1.71
N ILE A 264 -0.58 7.92 1.69
CA ILE A 264 -1.64 6.96 1.38
C ILE A 264 -2.45 6.68 2.65
N GLN A 265 -3.77 6.78 2.55
CA GLN A 265 -4.71 6.43 3.62
C GLN A 265 -5.16 4.97 3.45
N ILE A 266 -5.14 4.17 4.52
CA ILE A 266 -5.72 2.82 4.53
C ILE A 266 -7.03 2.85 5.32
N ASN A 267 -8.13 2.46 4.66
CA ASN A 267 -9.47 2.30 5.22
C ASN A 267 -9.91 0.84 5.08
N GLY A 268 -10.80 0.36 5.96
CA GLY A 268 -11.21 -1.05 5.99
C GLY A 268 -12.71 -1.30 6.01
N VAL A 269 -13.16 -2.41 5.43
CA VAL A 269 -14.37 -3.12 5.85
C VAL A 269 -13.92 -4.39 6.58
N ALA A 270 -14.26 -4.49 7.86
CA ALA A 270 -14.05 -5.71 8.64
C ALA A 270 -15.36 -6.51 8.63
N ILE A 271 -15.38 -7.68 8.00
CA ILE A 271 -16.53 -8.58 8.06
C ILE A 271 -16.43 -9.38 9.36
N LEU A 272 -17.35 -9.13 10.28
CA LEU A 272 -17.38 -9.76 11.60
C LEU A 272 -18.11 -11.10 11.53
N ASP A 273 -17.49 -12.15 12.06
CA ASP A 273 -18.11 -13.45 12.33
C ASP A 273 -17.94 -13.85 13.81
N MET A 274 -18.58 -14.95 14.22
CA MET A 274 -18.56 -15.50 15.58
C MET A 274 -17.15 -15.85 16.08
N ASP A 275 -16.25 -16.25 15.19
CA ASP A 275 -14.86 -16.59 15.52
C ASP A 275 -13.93 -15.35 15.56
N THR A 276 -14.35 -14.22 14.96
CA THR A 276 -13.57 -12.98 14.85
C THR A 276 -14.32 -11.71 15.34
N PRO A 277 -14.98 -11.73 16.52
CA PRO A 277 -15.86 -10.62 16.95
C PRO A 277 -15.12 -9.29 17.19
N ASP A 278 -13.81 -9.34 17.43
CA ASP A 278 -12.92 -8.18 17.61
C ASP A 278 -12.08 -7.87 16.35
N LEU A 279 -12.56 -8.26 15.16
CA LEU A 279 -11.86 -7.93 13.92
C LEU A 279 -11.80 -6.41 13.67
N GLU A 280 -12.82 -5.65 14.11
CA GLU A 280 -12.80 -4.18 14.04
C GLU A 280 -11.64 -3.58 14.84
N GLY A 281 -11.41 -4.05 16.07
CA GLY A 281 -10.28 -3.63 16.91
C GLY A 281 -8.95 -3.99 16.27
N TYR A 282 -8.81 -5.23 15.79
CA TYR A 282 -7.60 -5.65 15.07
C TYR A 282 -7.29 -4.80 13.84
N TYR A 283 -8.29 -4.48 13.00
CA TYR A 283 -8.10 -3.59 11.85
C TYR A 283 -7.64 -2.20 12.31
N ARG A 284 -8.35 -1.62 13.28
CA ARG A 284 -8.06 -0.28 13.83
C ARG A 284 -6.65 -0.15 14.37
N ASP A 285 -6.15 -1.19 15.04
CA ASP A 285 -4.87 -1.15 15.73
C ASP A 285 -3.68 -1.52 14.84
N ASN A 286 -3.90 -2.18 13.69
CA ASN A 286 -2.82 -2.78 12.88
C ASN A 286 -2.85 -2.45 11.38
N ILE A 287 -4.01 -2.15 10.81
CA ILE A 287 -4.19 -2.03 9.35
C ILE A 287 -4.51 -0.59 8.94
N ILE A 288 -5.30 0.10 9.75
CA ILE A 288 -5.80 1.46 9.46
C ILE A 288 -4.72 2.50 9.79
N THR A 289 -4.44 3.41 8.84
CA THR A 289 -3.51 4.54 9.06
C THR A 289 -4.08 5.59 10.01
N TYR A 290 -3.25 6.49 10.56
CA TYR A 290 -3.70 7.53 11.50
C TYR A 290 -4.89 8.41 11.04
N ASN A 291 -5.07 8.57 9.73
CA ASN A 291 -6.14 9.34 9.09
C ASN A 291 -7.28 8.46 8.53
N GLY A 292 -7.17 7.14 8.67
CA GLY A 292 -8.10 6.17 8.13
C GLY A 292 -9.26 5.81 9.07
N PHE A 293 -10.11 4.89 8.62
CA PHE A 293 -11.14 4.29 9.47
C PHE A 293 -11.53 2.88 9.00
N VAL A 294 -12.08 2.09 9.93
CA VAL A 294 -12.74 0.81 9.67
C VAL A 294 -14.27 0.98 9.73
N MET A 295 -14.97 0.25 8.87
CA MET A 295 -16.42 0.10 8.84
C MET A 295 -16.77 -1.38 9.11
N PRO A 296 -17.42 -1.73 10.23
CA PRO A 296 -17.84 -3.11 10.46
C PRO A 296 -19.01 -3.52 9.56
N ALA A 297 -18.98 -4.77 9.10
CA ALA A 297 -20.11 -5.50 8.53
C ALA A 297 -20.44 -6.70 9.44
N LYS A 298 -21.72 -6.93 9.73
CA LYS A 298 -22.17 -8.10 10.50
C LYS A 298 -22.46 -9.27 9.55
N GLY A 299 -21.45 -10.10 9.28
CA GLY A 299 -21.50 -11.12 8.24
C GLY A 299 -21.55 -10.53 6.81
N TRP A 300 -21.58 -11.42 5.83
CA TRP A 300 -21.52 -11.09 4.40
C TRP A 300 -22.80 -10.44 3.86
N GLU A 301 -23.95 -10.74 4.47
CA GLU A 301 -25.24 -10.15 4.14
C GLU A 301 -25.28 -8.64 4.43
N ASP A 302 -24.49 -8.18 5.39
CA ASP A 302 -24.36 -6.77 5.77
C ASP A 302 -23.21 -6.05 5.01
N PHE A 303 -22.39 -6.81 4.26
CA PHE A 303 -21.24 -6.28 3.51
C PHE A 303 -21.64 -5.16 2.56
N ALA A 304 -22.67 -5.36 1.74
CA ALA A 304 -23.13 -4.37 0.76
C ALA A 304 -23.49 -3.01 1.41
N ARG A 305 -24.11 -3.03 2.60
CA ARG A 305 -24.39 -1.83 3.41
C ARG A 305 -23.10 -1.22 3.97
N ALA A 306 -22.14 -2.04 4.38
CA ALA A 306 -20.87 -1.56 4.92
C ALA A 306 -20.04 -0.85 3.84
N ILE A 307 -19.79 -1.50 2.70
CA ILE A 307 -18.99 -0.91 1.61
C ILE A 307 -19.67 0.33 1.03
N GLN A 308 -21.00 0.37 0.87
CA GLN A 308 -21.70 1.60 0.46
C GLN A 308 -21.48 2.75 1.45
N LYS A 309 -21.72 2.55 2.76
CA LYS A 309 -21.51 3.62 3.75
C LYS A 309 -20.06 4.08 3.85
N LYS A 310 -19.10 3.18 3.58
CA LYS A 310 -17.68 3.47 3.57
C LYS A 310 -17.31 4.39 2.40
N LEU A 311 -17.71 4.02 1.18
CA LEU A 311 -17.54 4.84 -0.03
C LEU A 311 -18.24 6.21 0.11
N GLU A 312 -19.47 6.26 0.66
CA GLU A 312 -20.16 7.53 0.94
C GLU A 312 -19.34 8.42 1.89
N ARG A 313 -18.83 7.87 2.99
CA ARG A 313 -18.04 8.61 3.99
C ARG A 313 -16.76 9.18 3.39
N GLU A 314 -16.05 8.41 2.57
CA GLU A 314 -14.81 8.86 1.93
C GLU A 314 -15.04 9.92 0.87
N MET A 315 -16.04 9.72 0.01
CA MET A 315 -16.30 10.68 -1.04
C MET A 315 -16.90 11.98 -0.48
N ILE A 316 -17.55 11.95 0.69
CA ILE A 316 -17.90 13.15 1.48
C ILE A 316 -16.67 13.80 2.13
N ALA A 317 -15.77 13.03 2.74
CA ALA A 317 -14.54 13.56 3.34
C ALA A 317 -13.63 14.25 2.31
N ASN A 318 -13.75 13.83 1.04
CA ASN A 318 -13.06 14.39 -0.12
C ASN A 318 -14.01 15.24 -1.01
N ALA A 319 -15.08 15.80 -0.46
CA ALA A 319 -16.00 16.70 -1.18
C ALA A 319 -15.29 18.02 -1.54
N GLY A 320 -15.55 18.55 -2.74
CA GLY A 320 -14.89 19.77 -3.22
C GLY A 320 -13.40 19.61 -3.59
N SER A 321 -12.81 18.41 -3.50
CA SER A 321 -11.49 18.11 -4.08
C SER A 321 -11.59 18.21 -5.61
N LYS A 322 -11.15 19.35 -6.14
CA LYS A 322 -11.13 19.70 -7.56
C LYS A 322 -9.72 20.15 -7.94
N LEU A 323 -9.33 19.95 -9.20
CA LEU A 323 -8.10 20.47 -9.76
C LEU A 323 -8.11 22.00 -9.56
N PRO A 324 -7.13 22.59 -8.85
CA PRO A 324 -7.12 24.01 -8.55
C PRO A 324 -7.30 24.84 -9.82
N THR A 325 -8.11 25.90 -9.77
CA THR A 325 -8.48 26.69 -10.97
C THR A 325 -7.26 27.24 -11.73
N GLN A 326 -6.14 27.47 -11.04
CA GLN A 326 -4.86 27.92 -11.61
C GLN A 326 -4.09 26.82 -12.39
N LEU A 327 -4.53 25.56 -12.29
CA LEU A 327 -3.96 24.39 -12.96
C LEU A 327 -4.93 23.76 -13.96
N ARG A 328 -6.12 24.35 -14.13
CA ARG A 328 -7.07 24.00 -15.20
C ARG A 328 -6.63 24.70 -16.48
N GLY A 329 -6.56 23.97 -17.58
CA GLY A 329 -6.30 24.55 -18.89
C GLY A 329 -7.49 25.36 -19.42
N PRO A 330 -7.32 26.04 -20.56
CA PRO A 330 -8.27 27.04 -21.07
C PRO A 330 -9.65 26.51 -21.48
N ASN A 331 -9.88 25.19 -21.44
CA ASN A 331 -11.13 24.55 -21.86
C ASN A 331 -12.13 24.28 -20.71
N HIS A 332 -11.81 24.66 -19.47
CA HIS A 332 -12.68 24.48 -18.30
C HIS A 332 -13.35 25.79 -17.85
N GLY A 333 -14.29 26.28 -18.67
CA GLY A 333 -15.17 27.43 -18.39
C GLY A 333 -16.64 27.09 -18.57
#